data_AF-A0A813C7B9-F1
#
_entry.id   AF-A0A813C7B9-F1
#
_cell.length_a   1.000
_cell.length_b   1.000
_cell.length_c   1.000
_cell.angle_alpha   90.00
_cell.angle_beta   90.00
_cell.angle_gamma   90.00
#
_symmetry.space_group_name_H-M   'P 1'
#
loop_
_entity.id
_entity.type
_entity.pdbx_description
1 polymer ?
#
loop_
_entity_poly.entity_id
_entity_poly.type
_entity_poly.pdbx_seq_one_letter_code
_entity_poly.pdbx_strand_id
1 'polypeptide(L)'
;VNAKHRGALRPMRQRAVGALKELKRRWRPVGTRLRARQPQALQRATQQRDLGLTALLIILASWGDVTYAHGLVKGLPAVGFAPPYGVFPVQRATPIGLEEVLGDWQKHNAETIRRLKPGRLDQADLAVARAEDSWQIGGEVYAGLLFGLPLAVTSFNRYSRLVEALGRRLVLTMVSLYFDDATVGDWASSKGSGQWAFGQLNALLGTPFAESKRQPMSHRGDFLGLAHDMSRALSDGVVHFWPRDRIVQKVKPPSSTAS
;
A
#
# COMPACT_ATOMS: atom_id res chain seq x y z
N VAL A 1 7.01 -8.37 33.97
CA VAL A 1 6.71 -9.18 32.75
C VAL A 1 8.00 -9.81 32.24
N ASN A 2 8.16 -11.12 32.40
CA ASN A 2 9.39 -11.82 32.00
C ASN A 2 9.30 -12.16 30.50
N ALA A 3 9.89 -11.31 29.64
CA ALA A 3 9.85 -11.50 28.19
C ALA A 3 10.81 -12.64 27.79
N LYS A 4 10.31 -13.88 27.83
CA LYS A 4 11.02 -15.16 27.57
C LYS A 4 11.90 -15.18 26.30
N HIS A 5 11.64 -14.31 25.34
CA HIS A 5 12.36 -14.22 24.06
C HIS A 5 13.14 -12.91 23.87
N ARG A 6 13.31 -12.09 24.91
CA ARG A 6 14.13 -10.88 24.85
C ARG A 6 15.58 -11.29 24.52
N GLY A 7 16.12 -10.74 23.41
CA GLY A 7 17.44 -11.11 22.87
C GLY A 7 17.45 -12.28 21.88
N ALA A 8 16.42 -13.14 21.84
CA ALA A 8 16.32 -14.27 20.91
C ALA A 8 15.65 -13.93 19.56
N LEU A 9 15.00 -12.76 19.46
CA LEU A 9 14.25 -12.37 18.27
C LEU A 9 15.11 -12.25 17.01
N ARG A 10 16.36 -11.79 17.14
CA ARG A 10 17.24 -11.61 15.97
C ARG A 10 17.53 -12.93 15.23
N PRO A 11 18.02 -14.00 15.90
CA PRO A 11 18.18 -15.31 15.25
C PRO A 11 16.87 -15.88 14.68
N MET A 12 15.74 -15.69 15.38
CA MET A 12 14.44 -16.18 14.90
C MET A 12 14.02 -15.48 13.60
N ARG A 13 14.20 -14.16 13.52
CA ARG A 13 13.94 -13.35 12.33
C ARG A 13 14.83 -13.74 11.15
N GLN A 14 16.11 -13.98 11.41
CA GLN A 14 17.04 -14.44 10.37
C GLN A 14 16.61 -15.78 9.77
N ARG A 15 16.22 -16.74 10.62
CA ARG A 15 15.67 -18.03 10.15
C ARG A 15 14.37 -17.85 9.37
N ALA A 16 13.45 -17.03 9.87
CA ALA A 16 12.19 -16.75 9.19
C ALA A 16 12.39 -16.12 7.80
N VAL A 17 13.25 -15.10 7.70
CA VAL A 17 13.60 -14.47 6.41
C VAL A 17 14.29 -15.48 5.49
N GLY A 18 15.15 -16.35 6.01
CA GLY A 18 15.76 -17.45 5.24
C GLY A 18 14.72 -18.41 4.67
N ALA A 19 13.75 -18.82 5.47
CA ALA A 19 12.65 -19.67 5.02
C ALA A 19 11.79 -18.98 3.95
N LEU A 20 11.48 -17.69 4.10
CA LEU A 20 10.75 -16.91 3.10
C LEU A 20 11.51 -16.79 1.77
N LYS A 21 12.83 -16.60 1.82
CA LYS A 21 13.70 -16.60 0.63
C LYS A 21 13.63 -17.94 -0.11
N GLU A 22 13.69 -19.03 0.63
CA GLU A 22 13.63 -20.37 0.06
C GLU A 22 12.24 -20.71 -0.51
N LEU A 23 11.17 -20.31 0.18
CA LEU A 23 9.80 -20.40 -0.33
C LEU A 23 9.66 -19.65 -1.66
N LYS A 24 10.10 -18.38 -1.71
CA LYS A 24 10.09 -17.57 -2.95
C LYS A 24 10.84 -18.28 -4.08
N ARG A 25 12.05 -18.79 -3.80
CA ARG A 25 12.90 -19.47 -4.78
C ARG A 25 12.19 -20.70 -5.36
N ARG A 26 11.63 -21.56 -4.51
CA ARG A 26 10.92 -22.78 -4.94
C ARG A 26 9.61 -22.49 -5.65
N TRP A 27 8.93 -21.40 -5.27
CA TRP A 27 7.63 -21.04 -5.82
C TRP A 27 7.68 -20.22 -7.12
N ARG A 28 8.89 -19.89 -7.59
CA ARG A 28 9.11 -19.12 -8.82
C ARG A 28 8.34 -19.64 -10.04
N PRO A 29 8.26 -20.96 -10.34
CA PRO A 29 7.50 -21.44 -11.49
C PRO A 29 6.01 -21.09 -11.45
N VAL A 30 5.41 -21.09 -10.26
CA VAL A 30 4.01 -20.68 -10.07
C VAL A 30 3.86 -19.19 -10.31
N GLY A 31 4.78 -18.37 -9.80
CA GLY A 31 4.83 -16.93 -10.07
C GLY A 31 4.88 -16.61 -11.57
N THR A 32 5.72 -17.32 -12.33
CA THR A 32 5.80 -17.19 -13.80
C THR A 32 4.47 -17.53 -14.47
N ARG A 33 3.81 -18.63 -14.06
CA ARG A 33 2.50 -19.02 -14.60
C ARG A 33 1.41 -17.99 -14.29
N LEU A 34 1.40 -17.40 -13.09
CA LEU A 34 0.46 -16.35 -12.74
C LEU A 34 0.69 -15.09 -13.57
N ARG A 35 1.96 -14.71 -13.80
CA ARG A 35 2.31 -13.56 -14.64
C ARG A 35 1.87 -13.73 -16.09
N ALA A 36 2.05 -14.92 -16.66
CA ALA A 36 1.62 -15.23 -18.02
C ALA A 36 0.10 -15.08 -18.23
N ARG A 37 -0.71 -15.08 -17.15
CA ARG A 37 -2.17 -14.89 -17.19
C ARG A 37 -2.61 -13.43 -17.01
N GLN A 38 -1.67 -12.51 -16.76
CA GLN A 38 -1.97 -11.09 -16.66
C GLN A 38 -2.04 -10.43 -18.04
N PRO A 39 -2.97 -9.49 -18.26
CA PRO A 39 -2.89 -8.55 -19.37
C PRO A 39 -1.56 -7.79 -19.37
N GLN A 40 -1.04 -7.41 -20.55
CA GLN A 40 0.28 -6.77 -20.67
C GLN A 40 0.40 -5.48 -19.85
N ALA A 41 -0.64 -4.65 -19.84
CA ALA A 41 -0.66 -3.42 -19.06
C ALA A 41 -0.51 -3.69 -17.54
N LEU A 42 -1.16 -4.74 -17.04
CA LEU A 42 -1.01 -5.19 -15.66
C LEU A 42 0.37 -5.76 -15.36
N GLN A 43 0.97 -6.47 -16.31
CA GLN A 43 2.34 -6.99 -16.15
C GLN A 43 3.33 -5.84 -15.94
N ARG A 44 3.18 -4.74 -16.68
CA ARG A 44 3.98 -3.50 -16.50
C ARG A 44 3.71 -2.87 -15.15
N ALA A 45 2.44 -2.62 -14.80
CA ALA A 45 2.06 -1.96 -13.54
C ALA A 45 2.49 -2.74 -12.29
N THR A 46 2.59 -4.07 -12.39
CA THR A 46 2.94 -4.95 -11.27
C THR A 46 4.30 -5.62 -11.45
N GLN A 47 5.17 -5.09 -12.31
CA GLN A 47 6.45 -5.72 -12.67
C GLN A 47 7.32 -6.05 -11.45
N GLN A 48 7.30 -5.16 -10.45
CA GLN A 48 8.08 -5.35 -9.22
C GLN A 48 7.44 -6.35 -8.26
N ARG A 49 6.13 -6.61 -8.35
CA ARG A 49 5.36 -7.40 -7.38
C ARG A 49 5.58 -8.90 -7.55
N ASP A 50 5.82 -9.60 -6.44
CA ASP A 50 5.91 -11.06 -6.44
C ASP A 50 4.52 -11.71 -6.28
N LEU A 51 3.85 -11.99 -7.41
CA LEU A 51 2.51 -12.59 -7.39
C LEU A 51 2.48 -13.96 -6.74
N GLY A 52 3.49 -14.78 -7.04
CA GLY A 52 3.56 -16.16 -6.60
C GLY A 52 3.67 -16.23 -5.09
N LEU A 53 4.67 -15.54 -4.54
CA LEU A 53 4.89 -15.48 -3.11
C LEU A 53 3.70 -14.85 -2.39
N THR A 54 3.14 -13.74 -2.93
CA THR A 54 1.97 -13.09 -2.33
C THR A 54 0.78 -14.05 -2.24
N ALA A 55 0.46 -14.77 -3.33
CA ALA A 55 -0.62 -15.74 -3.36
C ALA A 55 -0.39 -16.89 -2.37
N LEU A 56 0.85 -17.41 -2.30
CA LEU A 56 1.21 -18.47 -1.36
C LEU A 56 1.05 -18.01 0.10
N LEU A 57 1.52 -16.81 0.43
CA LEU A 57 1.46 -16.30 1.80
C LEU A 57 0.03 -15.96 2.25
N ILE A 58 -0.86 -15.58 1.34
CA ILE A 58 -2.30 -15.43 1.63
C ILE A 58 -2.88 -16.76 2.12
N ILE A 59 -2.53 -17.87 1.44
CA ILE A 59 -2.99 -19.22 1.81
C ILE A 59 -2.37 -19.63 3.15
N LEU A 60 -1.04 -19.53 3.29
CA LEU A 60 -0.33 -19.96 4.50
C LEU A 60 -0.71 -19.15 5.75
N ALA A 61 -1.07 -17.88 5.59
CA ALA A 61 -1.49 -17.04 6.69
C ALA A 61 -3.00 -17.15 7.00
N SER A 62 -3.75 -17.97 6.25
CA SER A 62 -5.22 -18.04 6.31
C SER A 62 -5.84 -16.64 6.28
N TRP A 63 -5.40 -15.82 5.33
CA TRP A 63 -5.78 -14.42 5.25
C TRP A 63 -7.22 -14.25 4.77
N GLY A 64 -7.97 -13.32 5.38
CA GLY A 64 -9.40 -13.13 5.11
C GLY A 64 -9.71 -12.68 3.69
N ASP A 65 -8.82 -11.89 3.07
CA ASP A 65 -8.99 -11.44 1.69
C ASP A 65 -8.38 -12.43 0.69
N VAL A 66 -9.13 -13.50 0.42
CA VAL A 66 -8.76 -14.54 -0.55
C VAL A 66 -8.78 -14.06 -1.99
N THR A 67 -9.40 -12.90 -2.26
CA THR A 67 -9.56 -12.36 -3.62
C THR A 67 -8.37 -11.52 -4.07
N TYR A 68 -7.47 -11.12 -3.16
CA TYR A 68 -6.39 -10.20 -3.47
C TYR A 68 -5.40 -10.74 -4.49
N ALA A 69 -5.01 -12.02 -4.36
CA ALA A 69 -4.13 -12.68 -5.34
C ALA A 69 -4.75 -12.70 -6.75
N HIS A 70 -6.06 -12.98 -6.84
CA HIS A 70 -6.79 -12.92 -8.09
C HIS A 70 -6.82 -11.49 -8.67
N GLY A 71 -7.09 -10.50 -7.83
CA GLY A 71 -7.07 -9.09 -8.20
C GLY A 71 -5.71 -8.63 -8.73
N LEU A 72 -4.60 -9.11 -8.16
CA LEU A 72 -3.28 -8.82 -8.72
C LEU A 72 -3.07 -9.42 -10.12
N VAL A 73 -3.73 -10.54 -10.46
CA VAL A 73 -3.63 -11.18 -11.78
C VAL A 73 -4.60 -10.58 -12.79
N LYS A 74 -5.80 -10.20 -12.37
CA LYS A 74 -6.88 -9.78 -13.28
C LYS A 74 -7.18 -8.28 -13.28
N GLY A 75 -6.80 -7.57 -12.24
CA GLY A 75 -7.13 -6.17 -12.03
C GLY A 75 -7.78 -5.98 -10.68
N LEU A 76 -7.42 -4.89 -10.02
CA LEU A 76 -8.11 -4.39 -8.85
C LEU A 76 -9.08 -3.30 -9.32
N PRO A 77 -10.35 -3.33 -8.89
CA PRO A 77 -11.30 -2.31 -9.26
C PRO A 77 -10.86 -0.96 -8.65
N ALA A 78 -10.88 0.08 -9.48
CA ALA A 78 -10.50 1.44 -9.08
C ALA A 78 -11.72 2.32 -8.77
N VAL A 79 -12.91 1.94 -9.29
CA VAL A 79 -14.20 2.60 -9.06
C VAL A 79 -15.29 1.56 -8.77
N GLY A 80 -16.46 2.04 -8.35
CA GLY A 80 -17.62 1.20 -8.04
C GLY A 80 -17.59 0.67 -6.61
N PHE A 81 -18.23 -0.48 -6.42
CA PHE A 81 -18.46 -1.06 -5.10
C PHE A 81 -17.27 -1.90 -4.60
N ALA A 82 -16.88 -1.70 -3.34
CA ALA A 82 -15.94 -2.55 -2.63
C ALA A 82 -16.67 -3.80 -2.10
N PRO A 83 -16.43 -5.02 -2.63
CA PRO A 83 -17.00 -6.21 -2.01
C PRO A 83 -16.45 -6.42 -0.60
N PRO A 84 -17.16 -7.17 0.26
CA PRO A 84 -16.65 -7.54 1.57
C PRO A 84 -15.35 -8.35 1.44
N TYR A 85 -14.21 -7.71 1.71
CA TYR A 85 -12.90 -8.35 1.59
C TYR A 85 -12.51 -9.20 2.82
N GLY A 86 -13.32 -9.22 3.88
CA GLY A 86 -13.01 -9.95 5.12
C GLY A 86 -11.87 -9.38 5.97
N VAL A 87 -11.32 -8.22 5.59
CA VAL A 87 -10.20 -7.55 6.28
C VAL A 87 -10.52 -6.11 6.70
N PHE A 88 -11.63 -5.56 6.18
CA PHE A 88 -12.18 -4.28 6.59
C PHE A 88 -13.59 -4.51 7.15
N PRO A 89 -14.02 -3.68 8.12
CA PRO A 89 -15.41 -3.66 8.53
C PRO A 89 -16.30 -3.27 7.35
N VAL A 90 -17.41 -3.96 7.18
CA VAL A 90 -18.39 -3.66 6.15
C VAL A 90 -19.11 -2.36 6.52
N GLN A 91 -19.10 -1.40 5.62
CA GLN A 91 -19.86 -0.17 5.73
C GLN A 91 -21.04 -0.20 4.77
N ARG A 92 -22.22 0.23 5.23
CA ARG A 92 -23.37 0.42 4.34
C ARG A 92 -23.07 1.61 3.44
N ALA A 93 -23.19 1.42 2.14
CA ALA A 93 -23.04 2.46 1.14
C ALA A 93 -24.20 2.35 0.14
N THR A 94 -24.69 3.49 -0.33
CA THR A 94 -25.63 3.53 -1.45
C THR A 94 -24.82 3.34 -2.74
N PRO A 95 -25.15 2.36 -3.59
CA PRO A 95 -24.52 2.23 -4.90
C PRO A 95 -24.77 3.49 -5.72
N ILE A 96 -23.70 4.11 -6.20
CA ILE A 96 -23.76 5.19 -7.17
C ILE A 96 -23.61 4.55 -8.55
N GLY A 97 -24.57 4.79 -9.43
CA GLY A 97 -24.56 4.26 -10.79
C GLY A 97 -23.40 4.82 -11.61
N LEU A 98 -22.97 4.11 -12.64
CA LEU A 98 -21.93 4.64 -13.54
C LEU A 98 -22.43 5.91 -14.24
N GLU A 99 -23.73 6.00 -14.53
CA GLU A 99 -24.40 7.18 -15.07
C GLU A 99 -24.31 8.38 -14.11
N GLU A 100 -24.39 8.15 -12.80
CA GLU A 100 -24.32 9.19 -11.78
C GLU A 100 -22.87 9.65 -11.53
N VAL A 101 -21.89 8.76 -11.67
CA VAL A 101 -20.45 9.10 -11.62
C VAL A 101 -20.01 9.85 -12.87
N LEU A 102 -20.47 9.43 -14.05
CA LEU A 102 -20.04 9.97 -15.32
C LEU A 102 -20.84 11.22 -15.72
N GLY A 103 -22.10 11.37 -15.30
CA GLY A 103 -22.93 12.55 -15.59
C GLY A 103 -22.78 13.05 -17.04
N ASP A 104 -22.53 14.35 -17.19
CA ASP A 104 -22.27 15.02 -18.48
C ASP A 104 -20.78 14.99 -18.90
N TRP A 105 -20.03 13.93 -18.58
CA TRP A 105 -18.59 13.84 -18.88
C TRP A 105 -18.27 14.09 -20.36
N GLN A 106 -19.16 13.74 -21.31
CA GLN A 106 -18.94 14.05 -22.73
C GLN A 106 -18.81 15.56 -22.97
N LYS A 107 -19.64 16.38 -22.30
CA LYS A 107 -19.58 17.85 -22.41
C LYS A 107 -18.32 18.38 -21.75
N HIS A 108 -17.97 17.89 -20.55
CA HIS A 108 -16.75 18.28 -19.85
C HIS A 108 -15.47 17.92 -20.64
N ASN A 109 -15.44 16.75 -21.27
CA ASN A 109 -14.33 16.34 -22.12
C ASN A 109 -14.25 17.22 -23.38
N ALA A 110 -15.38 17.50 -24.04
CA ALA A 110 -15.42 18.38 -25.19
C ALA A 110 -14.92 19.80 -24.86
N GLU A 111 -15.31 20.34 -23.70
CA GLU A 111 -14.83 21.63 -23.22
C GLU A 111 -13.33 21.62 -22.86
N THR A 112 -12.86 20.56 -22.18
CA THR A 112 -11.44 20.39 -21.83
C THR A 112 -10.56 20.30 -23.07
N ILE A 113 -10.95 19.50 -24.07
CA ILE A 113 -10.26 19.39 -25.36
C ILE A 113 -10.24 20.74 -26.09
N ARG A 114 -11.35 21.48 -26.06
CA ARG A 114 -11.43 22.83 -26.65
C ARG A 114 -10.49 23.82 -25.96
N ARG A 115 -10.29 23.69 -24.65
CA ARG A 115 -9.39 24.55 -23.85
C ARG A 115 -7.92 24.17 -24.01
N LEU A 116 -7.61 22.88 -24.18
CA LEU A 116 -6.24 22.36 -24.26
C LEU A 116 -5.47 22.81 -25.51
N LYS A 117 -6.14 23.29 -26.57
CA LYS A 117 -5.54 23.69 -27.87
C LYS A 117 -4.43 22.71 -28.32
N PRO A 118 -4.78 21.44 -28.57
CA PRO A 118 -3.80 20.38 -28.79
C PRO A 118 -2.93 20.67 -30.03
N GLY A 119 -1.64 20.39 -29.95
CA GLY A 119 -0.67 20.56 -31.02
C GLY A 119 -0.80 19.48 -32.10
N ARG A 120 0.01 19.60 -33.16
CA ARG A 120 -0.04 18.72 -34.34
C ARG A 120 0.23 17.23 -34.03
N LEU A 121 0.91 16.94 -32.92
CA LEU A 121 1.18 15.57 -32.45
C LEU A 121 -0.03 14.94 -31.71
N ASP A 122 -0.91 15.76 -31.15
CA ASP A 122 -2.04 15.30 -30.35
C ASP A 122 -3.25 14.88 -31.22
N GLN A 123 -3.20 15.18 -32.53
CA GLN A 123 -4.29 14.85 -33.46
C GLN A 123 -4.37 13.35 -33.77
N ALA A 124 -3.25 12.62 -33.69
CA ALA A 124 -3.22 11.17 -33.88
C ALA A 124 -3.90 10.44 -32.71
N ASP A 125 -3.61 10.87 -31.48
CA ASP A 125 -4.19 10.29 -30.26
C ASP A 125 -5.70 10.58 -30.15
N LEU A 126 -6.14 11.77 -30.59
CA LEU A 126 -7.56 12.13 -30.66
C LEU A 126 -8.34 11.39 -31.74
N ALA A 127 -7.71 10.96 -32.83
CA ALA A 127 -8.36 10.19 -33.90
C ALA A 127 -8.65 8.75 -33.47
N VAL A 128 -7.73 8.13 -32.73
CA VAL A 128 -7.91 6.79 -32.13
C VAL A 128 -9.06 6.78 -31.13
N ALA A 129 -9.13 7.81 -30.27
CA ALA A 129 -10.20 7.95 -29.27
C ALA A 129 -11.61 8.14 -29.87
N ARG A 130 -11.74 8.52 -31.14
CA ARG A 130 -13.03 8.76 -31.82
C ARG A 130 -13.53 7.57 -32.64
N ALA A 131 -12.67 6.62 -32.98
CA ALA A 131 -13.00 5.51 -33.88
C ALA A 131 -13.61 4.29 -33.17
N GLU A 132 -13.46 4.19 -31.85
CA GLU A 132 -13.96 3.06 -31.07
C GLU A 132 -15.14 3.54 -30.21
N ASP A 133 -16.37 3.22 -30.63
CA ASP A 133 -17.63 3.38 -29.86
C ASP A 133 -17.69 2.41 -28.65
N SER A 134 -16.54 2.21 -28.00
CA SER A 134 -16.37 1.54 -26.74
C SER A 134 -15.91 2.60 -25.74
N TRP A 135 -16.39 2.55 -24.51
CA TRP A 135 -16.05 3.48 -23.45
C TRP A 135 -14.55 3.45 -23.07
N GLN A 136 -13.71 3.99 -23.94
CA GLN A 136 -12.32 4.32 -23.67
C GLN A 136 -12.26 5.82 -23.46
N ILE A 137 -12.21 6.21 -22.17
CA ILE A 137 -11.68 7.50 -21.76
C ILE A 137 -10.33 7.67 -22.45
N GLY A 138 -10.23 8.57 -23.43
CA GLY A 138 -9.00 9.00 -24.11
C GLY A 138 -7.82 8.03 -24.02
N GLY A 139 -7.86 6.96 -24.82
CA GLY A 139 -6.68 6.24 -25.33
C GLY A 139 -5.72 5.52 -24.37
N GLU A 140 -5.89 5.57 -23.05
CA GLU A 140 -5.01 4.82 -22.13
C GLU A 140 -5.80 3.99 -21.11
N VAL A 141 -5.80 2.67 -21.29
CA VAL A 141 -6.29 1.74 -20.25
C VAL A 141 -5.30 1.76 -19.09
N TYR A 142 -5.64 2.50 -18.04
CA TYR A 142 -4.86 2.53 -16.81
C TYR A 142 -4.97 1.20 -16.06
N ALA A 143 -3.89 0.42 -16.12
CA ALA A 143 -3.74 -0.84 -15.39
C ALA A 143 -3.37 -0.67 -13.91
N GLY A 144 -3.41 0.56 -13.40
CA GLY A 144 -3.00 0.93 -12.04
C GLY A 144 -4.14 1.52 -11.21
N LEU A 145 -3.90 1.60 -9.91
CA LEU A 145 -4.79 2.28 -8.97
C LEU A 145 -4.53 3.79 -9.08
N LEU A 146 -5.37 4.51 -9.84
CA LEU A 146 -5.21 5.94 -10.08
C LEU A 146 -5.54 6.78 -8.82
N PHE A 147 -4.79 7.87 -8.64
CA PHE A 147 -5.09 8.85 -7.60
C PHE A 147 -6.46 9.51 -7.85
N GLY A 148 -7.17 9.84 -6.76
CA GLY A 148 -8.48 10.47 -6.83
C GLY A 148 -9.65 9.49 -7.01
N LEU A 149 -9.40 8.22 -7.32
CA LEU A 149 -10.46 7.23 -7.42
C LEU A 149 -10.77 6.61 -6.04
N PRO A 150 -12.02 6.64 -5.56
CA PRO A 150 -12.36 6.21 -4.20
C PRO A 150 -11.95 4.77 -3.87
N LEU A 151 -12.10 3.84 -4.83
CA LEU A 151 -11.79 2.43 -4.59
C LEU A 151 -10.30 2.11 -4.79
N ALA A 152 -9.54 2.98 -5.45
CA ALA A 152 -8.09 2.83 -5.57
C ALA A 152 -7.40 2.86 -4.20
N VAL A 153 -7.85 3.76 -3.32
CA VAL A 153 -7.34 3.88 -1.95
C VAL A 153 -7.60 2.59 -1.15
N THR A 154 -8.84 2.09 -1.19
CA THR A 154 -9.21 0.84 -0.50
C THR A 154 -8.47 -0.37 -1.08
N SER A 155 -8.40 -0.47 -2.41
CA SER A 155 -7.68 -1.53 -3.11
C SER A 155 -6.19 -1.56 -2.75
N PHE A 156 -5.56 -0.39 -2.58
CA PHE A 156 -4.18 -0.28 -2.11
C PHE A 156 -4.06 -0.73 -0.66
N ASN A 157 -4.96 -0.30 0.22
CA ASN A 157 -4.92 -0.62 1.65
C ASN A 157 -5.02 -2.13 1.95
N ARG A 158 -5.64 -2.91 1.06
CA ARG A 158 -5.67 -4.39 1.14
C ARG A 158 -4.25 -4.95 1.27
N TYR A 159 -3.30 -4.39 0.51
CA TYR A 159 -1.89 -4.76 0.58
C TYR A 159 -1.30 -4.46 1.96
N SER A 160 -1.50 -3.24 2.45
CA SER A 160 -0.95 -2.76 3.71
C SER A 160 -1.38 -3.65 4.88
N ARG A 161 -2.66 -4.05 4.90
CA ARG A 161 -3.21 -4.97 5.92
C ARG A 161 -2.61 -6.36 5.84
N LEU A 162 -2.48 -6.91 4.62
CA LEU A 162 -1.82 -8.20 4.42
C LEU A 162 -0.38 -8.15 4.92
N VAL A 163 0.41 -7.17 4.50
CA VAL A 163 1.83 -7.05 4.86
C VAL A 163 2.02 -6.83 6.35
N GLU A 164 1.17 -6.02 6.98
CA GLU A 164 1.20 -5.83 8.44
C GLU A 164 1.01 -7.17 9.17
N ALA A 165 0.01 -7.95 8.76
CA ALA A 165 -0.27 -9.26 9.34
C ALA A 165 0.89 -10.26 9.10
N LEU A 166 1.44 -10.30 7.89
CA LEU A 166 2.61 -11.13 7.56
C LEU A 166 3.84 -10.71 8.38
N GLY A 167 4.05 -9.40 8.57
CA GLY A 167 5.11 -8.83 9.39
C GLY A 167 5.06 -9.34 10.84
N ARG A 168 3.87 -9.31 11.44
CA ARG A 168 3.65 -9.78 12.80
C ARG A 168 3.76 -11.30 12.93
N ARG A 169 3.18 -12.05 11.99
CA ARG A 169 3.05 -13.52 12.08
C ARG A 169 4.31 -14.27 11.63
N LEU A 170 4.97 -13.81 10.58
CA LEU A 170 6.07 -14.57 9.94
C LEU A 170 7.44 -14.08 10.36
N VAL A 171 7.62 -12.76 10.55
CA VAL A 171 8.92 -12.18 10.92
C VAL A 171 8.93 -11.55 12.31
N LEU A 172 7.93 -11.84 13.15
CA LEU A 172 7.91 -11.51 14.58
C LEU A 172 8.21 -10.02 14.84
N THR A 173 7.67 -9.14 14.00
CA THR A 173 7.88 -7.69 14.12
C THR A 173 6.60 -7.02 14.58
N MET A 174 6.70 -6.18 15.61
CA MET A 174 5.61 -5.28 15.98
C MET A 174 5.60 -4.14 14.97
N VAL A 175 4.62 -4.15 14.06
CA VAL A 175 4.52 -3.22 12.96
C VAL A 175 3.09 -2.77 12.77
N SER A 176 2.90 -1.50 12.41
CA SER A 176 1.62 -0.99 11.93
C SER A 176 1.83 -0.27 10.60
N LEU A 177 0.89 -0.47 9.67
CA LEU A 177 0.85 0.21 8.39
C LEU A 177 -0.42 1.05 8.29
N TYR A 178 -0.24 2.22 7.69
CA TYR A 178 -1.32 3.05 7.22
C TYR A 178 -1.00 3.41 5.78
N PHE A 179 -1.67 2.72 4.86
CA PHE A 179 -1.30 2.73 3.44
C PHE A 179 0.20 2.45 3.25
N ASP A 180 0.96 3.40 2.70
CA ASP A 180 2.38 3.28 2.39
C ASP A 180 3.31 3.61 3.56
N ASP A 181 2.81 4.26 4.61
CA ASP A 181 3.57 4.55 5.82
C ASP A 181 3.58 3.36 6.78
N ALA A 182 4.76 3.02 7.29
CA ALA A 182 4.95 1.96 8.29
C ALA A 182 5.67 2.47 9.54
N THR A 183 5.21 2.04 10.71
CA THR A 183 5.96 2.18 11.97
C THR A 183 6.34 0.80 12.49
N VAL A 184 7.59 0.66 12.93
CA VAL A 184 8.14 -0.58 13.48
C VAL A 184 8.60 -0.30 14.91
N GLY A 185 8.04 -1.06 15.85
CA GLY A 185 8.53 -1.11 17.23
C GLY A 185 9.30 -2.40 17.48
N ASP A 186 10.37 -2.30 18.27
CA ASP A 186 11.19 -3.46 18.63
C ASP A 186 11.94 -3.19 19.93
N TRP A 187 12.44 -4.26 20.55
CA TRP A 187 13.32 -4.11 21.71
C TRP A 187 14.67 -3.51 21.28
N ALA A 188 15.24 -2.64 22.10
CA ALA A 188 16.60 -2.14 21.89
C ALA A 188 17.62 -3.30 21.79
N SER A 189 17.43 -4.36 22.57
CA SER A 189 18.25 -5.59 22.51
C SER A 189 18.19 -6.31 21.16
N SER A 190 17.14 -6.08 20.36
CA SER A 190 17.01 -6.64 19.01
C SER A 190 17.90 -5.95 17.97
N LYS A 191 18.54 -4.83 18.33
CA LYS A 191 19.53 -4.07 17.52
C LYS A 191 19.05 -3.84 16.07
N GLY A 192 17.80 -3.40 15.91
CA GLY A 192 17.21 -3.10 14.60
C GLY A 192 16.80 -4.31 13.76
N SER A 193 16.89 -5.54 14.29
CA SER A 193 16.53 -6.74 13.52
C SER A 193 15.06 -6.78 13.10
N GLY A 194 14.13 -6.17 13.83
CA GLY A 194 12.73 -6.04 13.42
C GLY A 194 12.56 -5.18 12.17
N GLN A 195 13.20 -4.00 12.14
CA GLN A 195 13.22 -3.13 10.97
C GLN A 195 13.86 -3.83 9.77
N TRP A 196 14.99 -4.51 9.98
CA TRP A 196 15.65 -5.30 8.93
C TRP A 196 14.73 -6.40 8.38
N ALA A 197 14.15 -7.23 9.26
CA ALA A 197 13.36 -8.38 8.83
C ALA A 197 12.09 -7.97 8.08
N PHE A 198 11.43 -6.91 8.55
CA PHE A 198 10.26 -6.36 7.88
C PHE A 198 10.60 -5.73 6.53
N GLY A 199 11.75 -5.04 6.43
CA GLY A 199 12.29 -4.57 5.15
C GLY A 199 12.58 -5.71 4.18
N GLN A 200 13.17 -6.82 4.66
CA GLN A 200 13.41 -8.01 3.84
C GLN A 200 12.11 -8.66 3.34
N LEU A 201 11.09 -8.78 4.19
CA LEU A 201 9.77 -9.30 3.78
C LEU A 201 9.19 -8.46 2.64
N ASN A 202 9.22 -7.14 2.77
CA ASN A 202 8.69 -6.22 1.76
C ASN A 202 9.49 -6.27 0.44
N ALA A 203 10.83 -6.38 0.52
CA ALA A 203 11.65 -6.61 -0.65
C ALA A 203 11.33 -7.95 -1.35
N LEU A 204 11.05 -9.01 -0.59
CA LEU A 204 10.64 -10.30 -1.15
C LEU A 204 9.27 -10.24 -1.85
N LEU A 205 8.34 -9.46 -1.32
CA LEU A 205 7.01 -9.23 -1.90
C LEU A 205 7.03 -8.26 -3.10
N GLY A 206 8.15 -7.57 -3.33
CA GLY A 206 8.28 -6.65 -4.46
C GLY A 206 7.87 -5.21 -4.15
N THR A 207 7.96 -4.79 -2.90
CA THR A 207 7.70 -3.41 -2.44
C THR A 207 8.73 -2.94 -1.43
N PRO A 208 10.00 -2.80 -1.84
CA PRO A 208 11.00 -2.26 -0.93
C PRO A 208 10.56 -0.86 -0.44
N PHE A 209 10.76 -0.59 0.85
CA PHE A 209 10.62 0.76 1.38
C PHE A 209 11.67 1.69 0.76
N ALA A 210 11.31 2.96 0.61
CA ALA A 210 12.25 3.98 0.15
C ALA A 210 13.32 4.23 1.23
N GLU A 211 14.58 3.92 0.93
CA GLU A 211 15.69 4.07 1.87
C GLU A 211 15.87 5.53 2.30
N SER A 212 15.65 6.49 1.40
CA SER A 212 15.73 7.93 1.68
C SER A 212 14.70 8.42 2.71
N LYS A 213 13.61 7.67 2.91
CA LYS A 213 12.57 7.98 3.90
C LYS A 213 12.73 7.18 5.19
N ARG A 214 13.72 6.29 5.28
CA ARG A 214 13.89 5.40 6.43
C ARG A 214 14.40 6.18 7.63
N GLN A 215 13.72 6.02 8.77
CA GLN A 215 14.18 6.52 10.05
C GLN A 215 14.89 5.40 10.83
N PRO A 216 16.08 5.63 11.42
CA PRO A 216 16.71 4.67 12.32
C PRO A 216 15.83 4.37 13.54
N MET A 217 15.97 3.16 14.09
CA MET A 217 15.27 2.81 15.34
C MET A 217 15.70 3.74 16.48
N SER A 218 14.73 4.31 17.18
CA SER A 218 14.94 5.22 18.32
C SER A 218 13.81 5.05 19.34
N HIS A 219 14.02 5.55 20.56
CA HIS A 219 12.97 5.64 21.58
C HIS A 219 11.94 6.73 21.25
N ARG A 220 12.30 7.67 20.36
CA ARG A 220 11.40 8.67 19.77
C ARG A 220 11.18 8.38 18.31
N GLY A 221 9.97 8.64 17.83
CA GLY A 221 9.64 8.46 16.42
C GLY A 221 8.40 9.23 16.00
N ASP A 222 8.17 9.19 14.70
CA ASP A 222 7.14 9.94 14.02
C ASP A 222 6.25 9.00 13.19
N PHE A 223 4.93 9.08 13.35
CA PHE A 223 3.99 8.29 12.55
C PHE A 223 2.66 9.04 12.42
N LEU A 224 2.14 9.17 11.19
CA LEU A 224 0.83 9.78 10.91
C LEU A 224 0.59 11.16 11.57
N GLY A 225 1.58 12.05 11.46
CA GLY A 225 1.48 13.39 12.04
C GLY A 225 1.63 13.47 13.56
N LEU A 226 1.82 12.34 14.24
CA LEU A 226 2.10 12.27 15.67
C LEU A 226 3.58 11.93 15.90
N ALA A 227 4.18 12.62 16.87
CA ALA A 227 5.44 12.22 17.49
C ALA A 227 5.12 11.38 18.74
N HIS A 228 6.01 10.44 19.07
CA HIS A 228 5.89 9.60 20.26
C HIS A 228 7.23 9.38 20.96
N ASP A 229 7.17 9.14 22.27
CA ASP A 229 8.33 8.79 23.12
C ASP A 229 8.00 7.54 23.96
N MET A 230 8.81 6.49 23.77
CA MET A 230 8.70 5.21 24.47
C MET A 230 9.81 4.98 25.51
N SER A 231 10.62 6.00 25.84
CA SER A 231 11.72 5.87 26.82
C SER A 231 11.26 5.37 28.20
N ARG A 232 10.04 5.74 28.60
CA ARG A 232 9.42 5.38 29.89
C ARG A 232 8.45 4.19 29.81
N ALA A 233 8.28 3.60 28.64
CA ALA A 233 7.27 2.56 28.41
C ALA A 233 7.54 1.31 29.26
N LEU A 234 8.81 0.97 29.50
CA LEU A 234 9.20 -0.19 30.29
C LEU A 234 9.42 0.10 31.78
N SER A 235 9.78 1.34 32.14
CA SER A 235 10.03 1.70 33.53
C SER A 235 8.73 2.06 34.24
N ASP A 236 7.91 2.90 33.60
CA ASP A 236 6.76 3.56 34.24
C ASP A 236 5.44 3.13 33.60
N GLY A 237 5.48 2.36 32.50
CA GLY A 237 4.29 1.98 31.74
C GLY A 237 3.69 3.12 30.91
N VAL A 238 4.44 4.21 30.69
CA VAL A 238 3.95 5.43 30.04
C VAL A 238 4.54 5.60 28.65
N VAL A 239 3.69 5.92 27.67
CA VAL A 239 4.07 6.36 26.32
C VAL A 239 3.50 7.75 26.09
N HIS A 240 4.34 8.70 25.69
CA HIS A 240 3.91 10.06 25.39
C HIS A 240 3.65 10.21 23.89
N PHE A 241 2.60 10.96 23.54
CA PHE A 241 2.25 11.32 22.17
C PHE A 241 1.97 12.81 22.09
N TRP A 242 2.38 13.46 21.00
CA TRP A 242 2.04 14.85 20.71
C TRP A 242 2.01 15.11 19.20
N PRO A 243 1.27 16.13 18.72
CA PRO A 243 1.30 16.51 17.31
C PRO A 243 2.70 16.96 16.91
N ARG A 244 3.12 16.64 15.68
CA ARG A 244 4.39 17.16 15.16
C ARG A 244 4.35 18.68 15.04
N ASP A 245 5.47 19.34 15.32
CA ASP A 245 5.59 20.79 15.27
C ASP A 245 5.13 21.38 13.93
N ARG A 246 5.43 20.70 12.81
CA ARG A 246 4.99 21.14 11.47
C ARG A 246 3.46 21.19 11.33
N ILE A 247 2.73 20.29 12.00
CA ILE A 247 1.26 20.30 12.00
C ILE A 247 0.77 21.44 12.89
N VAL A 248 1.37 21.63 14.06
CA VAL A 248 1.05 22.75 14.96
C VAL A 248 1.24 24.09 14.24
N GLN A 249 2.34 24.25 13.49
CA GLN A 249 2.64 25.45 12.70
C GLN A 249 1.61 25.70 11.59
N LYS A 250 1.11 24.65 10.92
CA LYS A 250 0.08 24.78 9.87
C LYS A 250 -1.29 25.20 10.41
N VAL A 251 -1.58 24.88 11.67
CA VAL A 251 -2.88 25.16 12.31
C VAL A 251 -2.89 26.52 13.00
N LYS A 252 -1.72 27.13 13.27
CA LYS A 252 -1.67 28.49 13.80
C LYS A 252 -2.31 29.45 12.78
N PRO A 253 -3.32 30.24 13.18
CA PRO A 253 -3.86 31.27 12.32
C PRO A 253 -2.73 32.23 11.93
N PRO A 254 -2.77 32.84 10.73
CA PRO A 254 -1.83 33.90 10.40
C PRO A 254 -1.88 34.93 11.52
N SER A 255 -0.72 35.23 12.11
CA SER A 255 -0.60 36.26 13.13
C SER A 255 -1.26 37.51 12.59
N SER A 256 -2.32 37.97 13.24
CA SER A 256 -2.82 39.33 13.05
C SER A 256 -1.63 40.24 13.25
N THR A 257 -1.13 40.82 12.16
CA THR A 257 -0.16 41.90 12.18
C THR A 257 -0.79 43.02 13.00
N ALA A 258 -0.40 43.08 14.27
CA ALA A 258 -0.65 44.21 15.13
C ALA A 258 0.53 45.18 14.97
N SER A 259 0.18 46.43 14.66
CA SER A 259 1.00 47.65 14.53
C SER A 259 1.41 48.00 13.10
#